data_AF-A0AAN5CB58-F1
#
_entry.id   AF-A0AAN5CB58-F1
#
_cell.length_a   1.000
_cell.length_b   1.000
_cell.length_c   1.000
_cell.angle_alpha   90.00
_cell.angle_beta   90.00
_cell.angle_gamma   90.00
#
_symmetry.space_group_name_H-M   'P 1'
#
loop_
_entity.id
_entity.type
_entity.pdbx_description
1 polymer ?
#
loop_
_entity_poly.entity_id
_entity_poly.type
_entity_poly.pdbx_seq_one_letter_code
_entity_poly.pdbx_strand_id
1 'polypeptide(L)'
;GYSVGTGNAYEVAKMNVGVPDGHARGMPGQANELIKRLKEHRADDYKTVWKLVHIFIGGNDMCAWCDHQDKESAEYYRDSIREAVQIMQQELPRTIVVLTGMVDIGLLRKANQYEPTKCLAKHVIECECEAKPEVTDQMLADEAKKYQDGQQELQDSGEFDTSDDFTLIVQPFFEGVDDLCRNPDGSVNMDFFAPDCFHFSAYGHAVVGKNLWNNMVQPVGGKTVANLTDSSPLLCPESACPFIRTTKNSDNCAQYITP
;
A
#
# COMPACT_ATOMS: atom_id res chain seq x y z
N GLY A 1 0.73 16.12 3.40
CA GLY A 1 -0.43 16.33 2.52
C GLY A 1 -1.61 15.52 3.02
N TYR A 2 -2.06 15.80 4.24
CA TYR A 2 -3.13 15.04 4.89
C TYR A 2 -4.50 15.51 4.41
N SER A 3 -5.50 14.62 4.43
CA SER A 3 -6.90 14.98 4.16
C SER A 3 -7.65 15.27 5.45
N VAL A 4 -8.70 16.09 5.36
CA VAL A 4 -9.63 16.37 6.47
C VAL A 4 -11.07 16.21 6.00
N GLY A 5 -11.88 15.44 6.72
CA GLY A 5 -13.28 15.24 6.36
C GLY A 5 -13.48 14.40 5.09
N THR A 6 -14.55 14.69 4.34
CA THR A 6 -14.99 13.91 3.17
C THR A 6 -15.07 14.80 1.93
N GLY A 7 -14.51 14.34 0.81
CA GLY A 7 -14.52 15.05 -0.47
C GLY A 7 -13.18 14.95 -1.22
N ASN A 8 -13.20 15.28 -2.50
CA ASN A 8 -12.04 15.17 -3.39
C ASN A 8 -11.37 16.53 -3.73
N ALA A 9 -12.02 17.64 -3.37
CA ALA A 9 -11.52 18.99 -3.56
C ALA A 9 -10.24 19.23 -2.74
N TYR A 10 -9.33 20.06 -3.25
CA TYR A 10 -8.02 20.29 -2.62
C TYR A 10 -8.13 20.78 -1.17
N GLU A 11 -9.13 21.60 -0.85
CA GLU A 11 -9.39 22.15 0.48
C GLU A 11 -9.50 21.05 1.55
N VAL A 12 -10.05 19.90 1.15
CA VAL A 12 -10.35 18.72 1.98
C VAL A 12 -9.30 17.64 1.77
N ALA A 13 -9.08 17.21 0.53
CA ALA A 13 -8.24 16.07 0.18
C ALA A 13 -6.73 16.38 0.24
N LYS A 14 -6.34 17.65 0.05
CA LYS A 14 -4.94 18.11 -0.10
C LYS A 14 -4.20 17.26 -1.12
N MET A 15 -3.18 16.50 -0.71
CA MET A 15 -2.36 15.66 -1.61
C MET A 15 -2.83 14.21 -1.67
N ASN A 16 -3.93 13.87 -1.02
CA ASN A 16 -4.57 12.58 -1.21
C ASN A 16 -5.37 12.61 -2.52
N VAL A 17 -4.98 11.74 -3.44
CA VAL A 17 -5.59 11.57 -4.76
C VAL A 17 -6.27 10.20 -4.91
N GLY A 18 -6.36 9.45 -3.81
CA GLY A 18 -7.08 8.20 -3.75
C GLY A 18 -8.57 8.43 -4.01
N VAL A 19 -9.16 7.52 -4.79
CA VAL A 19 -10.57 7.54 -5.15
C VAL A 19 -11.21 6.22 -4.70
N PRO A 20 -12.45 6.24 -4.19
CA PRO A 20 -13.23 5.01 -4.01
C PRO A 20 -13.28 4.21 -5.31
N ASP A 21 -13.34 2.88 -5.19
CA ASP A 21 -13.35 1.94 -6.33
C ASP A 21 -12.16 2.11 -7.28
N GLY A 22 -11.04 2.67 -6.79
CA GLY A 22 -9.83 2.83 -7.56
C GLY A 22 -9.21 1.48 -7.92
N HIS A 23 -8.85 1.31 -9.19
CA HIS A 23 -8.05 0.18 -9.70
C HIS A 23 -6.66 0.66 -10.11
N ALA A 24 -5.69 -0.25 -10.23
CA ALA A 24 -4.33 0.11 -10.64
C ALA A 24 -4.29 0.81 -12.01
N ARG A 25 -5.20 0.47 -12.93
CA ARG A 25 -5.36 1.15 -14.24
C ARG A 25 -5.57 2.67 -14.14
N GLY A 26 -6.05 3.17 -13.00
CA GLY A 26 -6.24 4.60 -12.75
C GLY A 26 -5.02 5.31 -12.18
N MET A 27 -3.96 4.59 -11.82
CA MET A 27 -2.78 5.13 -11.14
C MET A 27 -2.02 6.17 -11.96
N PRO A 28 -1.84 6.05 -13.29
CA PRO A 28 -1.27 7.11 -14.11
C PRO A 28 -2.05 8.44 -13.99
N GLY A 29 -3.38 8.38 -13.91
CA GLY A 29 -4.23 9.55 -13.70
C GLY A 29 -4.03 10.19 -12.31
N GLN A 30 -3.96 9.36 -11.27
CA GLN A 30 -3.71 9.83 -9.90
C GLN A 30 -2.30 10.45 -9.76
N ALA A 31 -1.29 9.90 -10.43
CA ALA A 31 0.06 10.46 -10.46
C ALA A 31 0.06 11.88 -11.07
N ASN A 32 -0.60 12.05 -12.21
CA ASN A 32 -0.75 13.35 -12.87
C ASN A 32 -1.48 14.37 -11.97
N GLU A 33 -2.57 13.96 -11.31
CA GLU A 33 -3.30 14.84 -10.40
C GLU A 33 -2.45 15.23 -9.18
N LEU A 34 -1.66 14.31 -8.61
CA LEU A 34 -0.74 14.62 -7.52
C LEU A 34 0.32 15.64 -7.96
N ILE A 35 0.93 15.44 -9.13
CA ILE A 35 1.92 16.36 -9.70
C ILE A 35 1.31 17.75 -9.91
N LYS A 36 0.10 17.80 -10.47
CA LYS A 36 -0.65 19.05 -10.66
C LYS A 36 -0.85 19.77 -9.32
N ARG A 37 -1.38 19.09 -8.30
CA ARG A 37 -1.60 19.68 -6.97
C ARG A 37 -0.31 20.18 -6.31
N LEU A 38 0.79 19.43 -6.46
CA LEU A 38 2.10 19.86 -5.97
C LEU A 38 2.58 21.14 -6.69
N LYS A 39 2.45 21.21 -8.02
CA LYS A 39 2.82 22.40 -8.79
C LYS A 39 1.94 23.61 -8.45
N GLU A 40 0.64 23.41 -8.23
CA GLU A 40 -0.31 24.49 -7.95
C GLU A 40 -0.20 25.02 -6.52
N HIS A 41 0.01 24.15 -5.54
CA HIS A 41 -0.08 24.53 -4.13
C HIS A 41 1.25 24.50 -3.37
N ARG A 42 2.33 24.04 -4.02
CA ARG A 42 3.70 23.97 -3.49
C ARG A 42 4.71 24.44 -4.53
N ALA A 43 4.33 25.37 -5.39
CA ALA A 43 5.14 25.85 -6.52
C ALA A 43 6.58 26.23 -6.12
N ASP A 44 6.73 26.89 -4.96
CA ASP A 44 8.02 27.42 -4.49
C ASP A 44 9.00 26.34 -4.01
N ASP A 45 8.50 25.19 -3.54
CA ASP A 45 9.32 24.20 -2.88
C ASP A 45 9.15 22.76 -3.39
N TYR A 46 8.19 22.47 -4.29
CA TYR A 46 7.98 21.11 -4.78
C TYR A 46 9.24 20.51 -5.44
N LYS A 47 10.14 21.34 -5.98
CA LYS A 47 11.42 20.88 -6.55
C LYS A 47 12.51 20.62 -5.51
N THR A 48 12.41 21.21 -4.32
CA THR A 48 13.50 21.25 -3.34
C THR A 48 13.18 20.44 -2.07
N VAL A 49 11.92 20.23 -1.72
CA VAL A 49 11.57 19.38 -0.58
C VAL A 49 11.50 17.91 -0.99
N TRP A 50 11.94 17.02 -0.09
CA TRP A 50 11.71 15.60 -0.25
C TRP A 50 10.22 15.28 -0.13
N LYS A 51 9.73 14.39 -1.00
CA LYS A 51 8.38 13.84 -0.95
C LYS A 51 8.43 12.35 -0.65
N LEU A 52 7.54 11.93 0.25
CA LEU A 52 7.23 10.53 0.48
C LEU A 52 5.85 10.28 -0.11
N VAL A 53 5.79 9.57 -1.24
CA VAL A 53 4.55 9.28 -1.95
C VAL A 53 4.16 7.84 -1.63
N HIS A 54 3.01 7.66 -0.98
CA HIS A 54 2.52 6.35 -0.59
C HIS A 54 1.47 5.86 -1.59
N ILE A 55 1.67 4.64 -2.12
CA ILE A 55 0.72 3.93 -2.95
C ILE A 55 0.23 2.70 -2.19
N PHE A 56 -1.09 2.60 -2.01
CA PHE A 56 -1.77 1.39 -1.58
C PHE A 56 -3.03 1.22 -2.42
N ILE A 57 -2.97 0.27 -3.36
CA ILE A 57 -3.96 0.06 -4.41
C ILE A 57 -3.92 -1.42 -4.82
N GLY A 58 -5.02 -1.92 -5.37
CA GLY A 58 -5.12 -3.27 -5.93
C GLY A 58 -6.14 -4.19 -5.26
N GLY A 59 -6.75 -3.77 -4.15
CA GLY A 59 -7.85 -4.51 -3.53
C GLY A 59 -9.02 -4.70 -4.49
N ASN A 60 -9.43 -3.64 -5.21
CA ASN A 60 -10.49 -3.73 -6.22
C ASN A 60 -10.08 -4.58 -7.42
N ASP A 61 -8.80 -4.53 -7.82
CA ASP A 61 -8.26 -5.39 -8.88
C ASP A 61 -8.41 -6.87 -8.48
N MET A 62 -7.99 -7.25 -7.27
CA MET A 62 -8.18 -8.61 -6.76
C MET A 62 -9.66 -9.00 -6.60
N CYS A 63 -10.52 -8.06 -6.19
CA CYS A 63 -11.95 -8.27 -6.05
C CYS A 63 -12.69 -8.44 -7.40
N ALA A 64 -12.05 -8.08 -8.52
CA ALA A 64 -12.58 -8.18 -9.88
C ALA A 64 -11.84 -9.19 -10.77
N TRP A 65 -10.66 -9.66 -10.34
CA TRP A 65 -9.74 -10.53 -11.11
C TRP A 65 -10.41 -11.76 -11.73
N CYS A 66 -11.24 -12.46 -10.97
CA CYS A 66 -11.86 -13.72 -11.39
C CYS A 66 -12.73 -13.58 -12.66
N ASP A 67 -13.29 -12.39 -12.92
CA ASP A 67 -14.12 -12.10 -14.10
C ASP A 67 -13.39 -11.29 -15.16
N HIS A 68 -12.27 -10.66 -14.81
CA HIS A 68 -11.58 -9.65 -15.62
C HIS A 68 -10.07 -9.89 -15.67
N GLN A 69 -9.65 -11.15 -15.83
CA GLN A 69 -8.22 -11.53 -15.85
C GLN A 69 -7.40 -10.83 -16.95
N ASP A 70 -8.02 -10.26 -17.99
CA ASP A 70 -7.33 -9.49 -19.02
C ASP A 70 -6.98 -8.05 -18.59
N LYS A 71 -7.63 -7.53 -17.55
CA LYS A 71 -7.52 -6.14 -17.08
C LYS A 71 -7.15 -6.01 -15.61
N GLU A 72 -7.30 -7.09 -14.86
CA GLU A 72 -7.10 -7.14 -13.42
C GLU A 72 -6.15 -8.32 -13.10
N SER A 73 -5.18 -8.62 -13.97
CA SER A 73 -4.10 -9.58 -13.66
C SER A 73 -2.97 -8.88 -12.90
N ALA A 74 -2.13 -9.68 -12.24
CA ALA A 74 -0.90 -9.20 -11.62
C ALA A 74 0.01 -8.43 -12.60
N GLU A 75 0.11 -8.87 -13.86
CA GLU A 75 0.90 -8.18 -14.89
C GLU A 75 0.31 -6.82 -15.24
N TYR A 76 -1.00 -6.75 -15.45
CA TYR A 76 -1.67 -5.48 -15.76
C TYR A 76 -1.58 -4.50 -14.59
N TYR A 77 -1.74 -5.01 -13.36
CA TYR A 77 -1.51 -4.26 -12.13
C TYR A 77 -0.09 -3.69 -12.11
N ARG A 78 0.93 -4.55 -12.23
CA ARG A 78 2.35 -4.16 -12.21
C ARG A 78 2.63 -3.09 -13.26
N ASP A 79 2.18 -3.28 -14.49
CA ASP A 79 2.47 -2.36 -15.59
C ASP A 79 1.79 -1.00 -15.37
N SER A 80 0.59 -0.99 -14.80
CA SER A 80 -0.11 0.26 -14.44
C SER A 80 0.59 1.01 -13.30
N ILE A 81 1.11 0.31 -12.29
CA ILE A 81 1.95 0.91 -11.25
C ILE A 81 3.24 1.46 -11.85
N ARG A 82 3.91 0.67 -12.71
CA ARG A 82 5.14 1.08 -13.39
C ARG A 82 4.95 2.40 -14.13
N GLU A 83 3.90 2.51 -14.94
CA GLU A 83 3.59 3.74 -15.69
C GLU A 83 3.39 4.94 -14.76
N ALA A 84 2.63 4.77 -13.67
CA ALA A 84 2.41 5.83 -12.70
C ALA A 84 3.72 6.29 -12.03
N VAL A 85 4.61 5.36 -11.69
CA VAL A 85 5.91 5.66 -11.09
C VAL A 85 6.86 6.31 -12.10
N GLN A 86 6.85 5.90 -13.37
CA GLN A 86 7.59 6.56 -14.44
C GLN A 86 7.16 8.03 -14.61
N ILE A 87 5.85 8.31 -14.60
CA ILE A 87 5.32 9.68 -14.64
C ILE A 87 5.86 10.49 -13.44
N MET A 88 5.85 9.91 -12.25
CA MET A 88 6.39 10.59 -11.06
C MET A 88 7.90 10.81 -11.15
N GLN A 89 8.67 9.84 -11.64
CA GLN A 89 10.13 9.97 -11.80
C GLN A 89 10.50 11.11 -12.74
N GLN A 90 9.72 11.31 -13.81
CA GLN A 90 9.94 12.39 -14.78
C GLN A 90 9.65 13.78 -14.22
N GLU A 91 8.73 13.91 -13.26
CA GLU A 91 8.15 15.20 -12.86
C GLU A 91 8.41 15.59 -11.39
N LEU A 92 8.74 14.63 -10.53
CA LEU A 92 8.89 14.81 -9.08
C LEU A 92 10.34 14.52 -8.61
N PRO A 93 11.23 15.52 -8.59
CA PRO A 93 12.57 15.34 -8.00
C PRO A 93 12.47 15.08 -6.50
N ARG A 94 13.50 14.50 -5.88
CA ARG A 94 13.55 14.24 -4.42
C ARG A 94 12.32 13.47 -3.93
N THR A 95 12.04 12.30 -4.49
CA THR A 95 10.84 11.51 -4.18
C THR A 95 11.18 10.08 -3.82
N ILE A 96 10.69 9.62 -2.68
CA ILE A 96 10.65 8.20 -2.33
C ILE A 96 9.21 7.75 -2.55
N VAL A 97 9.00 6.85 -3.51
CA VAL A 97 7.71 6.18 -3.69
C VAL A 97 7.71 4.93 -2.83
N VAL A 98 6.70 4.81 -1.98
CA VAL A 98 6.49 3.69 -1.08
C VAL A 98 5.27 2.92 -1.55
N LEU A 99 5.48 1.70 -2.04
CA LEU A 99 4.43 0.81 -2.51
C LEU A 99 4.12 -0.22 -1.44
N THR A 100 2.90 -0.17 -0.89
CA THR A 100 2.46 -1.19 0.07
C THR A 100 2.17 -2.50 -0.63
N GLY A 101 2.75 -3.59 -0.11
CA GLY A 101 2.57 -4.94 -0.65
C GLY A 101 1.09 -5.34 -0.70
N MET A 102 0.74 -6.17 -1.69
CA MET A 102 -0.64 -6.63 -1.85
C MET A 102 -1.09 -7.45 -0.64
N VAL A 103 -2.32 -7.21 -0.21
CA VAL A 103 -2.99 -7.98 0.83
C VAL A 103 -3.74 -9.15 0.21
N ASP A 104 -3.66 -10.33 0.81
CA ASP A 104 -4.52 -11.45 0.44
C ASP A 104 -5.96 -11.19 0.90
N ILE A 105 -6.86 -10.96 -0.07
CA ILE A 105 -8.29 -10.70 0.20
C ILE A 105 -9.03 -11.92 0.77
N GLY A 106 -8.40 -13.10 0.82
CA GLY A 106 -8.89 -14.25 1.59
C GLY A 106 -9.12 -13.93 3.08
N LEU A 107 -8.50 -12.87 3.63
CA LEU A 107 -8.80 -12.36 4.97
C LEU A 107 -10.27 -11.99 5.17
N LEU A 108 -10.99 -11.60 4.12
CA LEU A 108 -12.42 -11.27 4.19
C LEU A 108 -13.28 -12.48 4.57
N ARG A 109 -12.87 -13.69 4.18
CA ARG A 109 -13.54 -14.95 4.58
C ARG A 109 -13.45 -15.17 6.08
N LYS A 110 -12.35 -14.78 6.70
CA LYS A 110 -12.15 -14.88 8.16
C LYS A 110 -13.06 -13.91 8.89
N ALA A 111 -13.25 -12.70 8.35
CA ALA A 111 -14.20 -11.73 8.89
C ALA A 111 -15.65 -12.24 8.73
N ASN A 112 -15.99 -12.84 7.58
CA ASN A 112 -17.29 -13.47 7.33
C ASN A 112 -17.60 -14.59 8.33
N GLN A 113 -16.61 -15.40 8.72
CA GLN A 113 -16.80 -16.46 9.72
C GLN A 113 -17.13 -15.91 11.11
N TYR A 114 -16.59 -14.73 11.46
CA TYR A 114 -16.81 -14.12 12.76
C TYR A 114 -18.13 -13.35 12.85
N GLU A 115 -18.49 -12.60 11.80
CA GLU A 115 -19.71 -11.77 11.74
C GLU A 115 -20.54 -12.08 10.46
N PRO A 116 -21.10 -13.30 10.33
CA PRO A 116 -21.64 -13.82 9.07
C PRO A 116 -22.88 -13.08 8.56
N THR A 117 -23.65 -12.44 9.44
CA THR A 117 -24.85 -11.70 9.01
C THR A 117 -24.52 -10.31 8.48
N LYS A 118 -23.48 -9.67 9.03
CA LYS A 118 -23.09 -8.30 8.71
C LYS A 118 -22.08 -8.25 7.57
N CYS A 119 -21.01 -9.03 7.66
CA CYS A 119 -19.89 -8.94 6.73
C CYS A 119 -20.19 -9.62 5.40
N LEU A 120 -20.78 -10.82 5.41
CA LEU A 120 -21.02 -11.58 4.18
C LEU A 120 -21.88 -10.78 3.19
N ALA A 121 -22.96 -10.17 3.68
CA ALA A 121 -23.87 -9.37 2.85
C ALA A 121 -23.20 -8.15 2.20
N LYS A 122 -22.10 -7.65 2.79
CA LYS A 122 -21.30 -6.56 2.22
C LYS A 122 -20.26 -7.10 1.25
N HIS A 123 -19.54 -8.15 1.63
CA HIS A 123 -18.47 -8.71 0.80
C HIS A 123 -18.99 -9.30 -0.53
N VAL A 124 -20.20 -9.88 -0.57
CA VAL A 124 -20.82 -10.28 -1.86
C VAL A 124 -21.05 -9.13 -2.84
N ILE A 125 -21.08 -7.88 -2.37
CA ILE A 125 -21.30 -6.70 -3.22
C ILE A 125 -19.97 -5.99 -3.50
N GLU A 126 -19.16 -5.78 -2.46
CA GLU A 126 -17.93 -4.98 -2.54
C GLU A 126 -16.74 -5.79 -3.09
N CYS A 127 -16.77 -7.12 -2.98
CA CYS A 127 -15.68 -7.99 -3.42
C CYS A 127 -16.20 -9.32 -4.00
N GLU A 128 -16.84 -9.23 -5.17
CA GLU A 128 -17.55 -10.35 -5.79
C GLU A 128 -16.65 -11.59 -5.98
N CYS A 129 -15.40 -11.43 -6.40
CA CYS A 129 -14.50 -12.58 -6.61
C CYS A 129 -14.20 -13.36 -5.33
N GLU A 130 -14.03 -12.68 -4.20
CA GLU A 130 -13.86 -13.37 -2.92
C GLU A 130 -15.11 -14.16 -2.55
N ALA A 131 -16.29 -13.62 -2.81
CA ALA A 131 -17.53 -14.26 -2.37
C ALA A 131 -17.99 -15.44 -3.25
N LYS A 132 -17.35 -15.68 -4.41
CA LYS A 132 -17.74 -16.74 -5.36
C LYS A 132 -17.41 -18.14 -4.85
N PRO A 133 -18.36 -19.10 -4.87
CA PRO A 133 -18.12 -20.48 -4.45
C PRO A 133 -17.01 -21.21 -5.22
N GLU A 134 -16.85 -20.90 -6.50
CA GLU A 134 -15.83 -21.47 -7.38
C GLU A 134 -14.42 -20.93 -7.15
N VAL A 135 -14.28 -19.79 -6.47
CA VAL A 135 -12.98 -19.20 -6.13
C VAL A 135 -12.52 -19.76 -4.79
N THR A 136 -11.39 -20.46 -4.76
CA THR A 136 -10.87 -21.06 -3.52
C THR A 136 -9.92 -20.11 -2.78
N ASP A 137 -9.70 -20.33 -1.48
CA ASP A 137 -8.69 -19.57 -0.71
C ASP A 137 -7.31 -19.66 -1.37
N GLN A 138 -6.97 -20.84 -1.90
CA GLN A 138 -5.71 -21.04 -2.61
C GLN A 138 -5.61 -20.19 -3.88
N MET A 139 -6.70 -20.04 -4.65
CA MET A 139 -6.70 -19.20 -5.84
C MET A 139 -6.48 -17.72 -5.50
N LEU A 140 -7.09 -17.23 -4.41
CA LEU A 140 -6.89 -15.86 -3.95
C LEU A 140 -5.46 -15.65 -3.45
N ALA A 141 -4.92 -16.58 -2.67
CA ALA A 141 -3.56 -16.53 -2.17
C ALA A 141 -2.52 -16.60 -3.31
N ASP A 142 -2.73 -17.47 -4.30
CA ASP A 142 -1.86 -17.61 -5.46
C ASP A 142 -1.85 -16.33 -6.30
N GLU A 143 -3.02 -15.71 -6.51
CA GLU A 143 -3.10 -14.45 -7.25
C GLU A 143 -2.49 -13.28 -6.45
N ALA A 144 -2.76 -13.18 -5.15
CA ALA A 144 -2.13 -12.19 -4.28
C ALA A 144 -0.60 -12.31 -4.36
N LYS A 145 -0.08 -13.54 -4.39
CA LYS A 145 1.35 -13.80 -4.51
C LYS A 145 1.92 -13.30 -5.84
N LYS A 146 1.20 -13.45 -6.96
CA LYS A 146 1.65 -12.88 -8.24
C LYS A 146 1.70 -11.35 -8.22
N TYR A 147 0.73 -10.70 -7.57
CA TYR A 147 0.77 -9.24 -7.39
C TYR A 147 1.99 -8.83 -6.56
N GLN A 148 2.24 -9.51 -5.43
CA GLN A 148 3.41 -9.28 -4.58
C GLN A 148 4.72 -9.46 -5.36
N ASP A 149 4.83 -10.54 -6.15
CA ASP A 149 6.01 -10.81 -6.97
C ASP A 149 6.21 -9.73 -8.05
N GLY A 150 5.13 -9.24 -8.67
CA GLY A 150 5.19 -8.11 -9.62
C GLY A 150 5.60 -6.79 -8.96
N GLN A 151 5.18 -6.53 -7.71
CA GLN A 151 5.65 -5.38 -6.95
C GLN A 151 7.15 -5.48 -6.65
N GLN A 152 7.60 -6.66 -6.21
CA GLN A 152 9.01 -6.92 -5.92
C GLN A 152 9.88 -6.82 -7.18
N GLU A 153 9.40 -7.34 -8.32
CA GLU A 153 10.03 -7.19 -9.64
C GLU A 153 10.28 -5.72 -9.98
N LEU A 154 9.30 -4.83 -9.75
CA LEU A 154 9.46 -3.40 -10.03
C LEU A 154 10.55 -2.76 -9.18
N GLN A 155 10.62 -3.09 -7.89
CA GLN A 155 11.69 -2.59 -7.02
C GLN A 155 13.05 -3.09 -7.48
N ASP A 156 13.18 -4.38 -7.75
CA ASP A 156 14.46 -5.03 -8.00
C ASP A 156 14.97 -4.83 -9.43
N SER A 157 14.11 -4.33 -10.34
CA SER A 157 14.46 -3.99 -11.72
C SER A 157 15.56 -2.93 -11.85
N GLY A 158 15.72 -2.09 -10.83
CA GLY A 158 16.62 -0.92 -10.86
C GLY A 158 16.13 0.24 -11.73
N GLU A 159 14.97 0.14 -12.37
CA GLU A 159 14.41 1.17 -13.26
C GLU A 159 14.20 2.51 -12.55
N PHE A 160 13.82 2.45 -11.27
CA PHE A 160 13.53 3.64 -10.46
C PHE A 160 14.72 4.13 -9.62
N ASP A 161 15.86 3.45 -9.70
CA ASP A 161 17.07 3.76 -8.93
C ASP A 161 18.17 4.44 -9.77
N THR A 162 17.79 5.09 -10.88
CA THR A 162 18.72 5.71 -11.84
C THR A 162 19.28 7.08 -11.42
N SER A 163 18.74 7.71 -10.37
CA SER A 163 19.23 8.97 -9.79
C SER A 163 19.28 8.94 -8.26
N ASP A 164 20.04 9.82 -7.63
CA ASP A 164 20.16 9.88 -6.16
C ASP A 164 18.96 10.55 -5.46
N ASP A 165 18.00 11.04 -6.23
CA ASP A 165 16.84 11.78 -5.72
C ASP A 165 15.50 11.12 -6.02
N PHE A 166 15.50 9.89 -6.57
CA PHE A 166 14.27 9.13 -6.80
C PHE A 166 14.49 7.64 -6.51
N THR A 167 13.46 6.98 -5.97
CA THR A 167 13.42 5.52 -5.80
C THR A 167 11.99 5.03 -5.59
N LEU A 168 11.74 3.75 -5.90
CA LEU A 168 10.52 3.00 -5.57
C LEU A 168 10.89 1.88 -4.59
N ILE A 169 10.26 1.84 -3.42
CA ILE A 169 10.50 0.80 -2.41
C ILE A 169 9.18 0.15 -1.99
N VAL A 170 9.16 -1.18 -2.02
CA VAL A 170 8.05 -2.03 -1.57
C VAL A 170 8.11 -2.22 -0.05
N GLN A 171 6.93 -2.18 0.58
CA GLN A 171 6.74 -2.49 2.00
C GLN A 171 5.86 -3.73 2.11
N PRO A 172 6.45 -4.94 2.15
CA PRO A 172 5.76 -6.22 2.05
C PRO A 172 5.12 -6.66 3.38
N PHE A 173 4.77 -5.75 4.28
CA PHE A 173 4.28 -6.13 5.61
C PHE A 173 2.94 -6.88 5.58
N PHE A 174 2.17 -6.82 4.48
CA PHE A 174 0.99 -7.65 4.30
C PHE A 174 1.30 -9.06 3.76
N GLU A 175 2.49 -9.30 3.22
CA GLU A 175 2.88 -10.60 2.70
C GLU A 175 3.00 -11.60 3.86
N GLY A 176 2.24 -12.70 3.78
CA GLY A 176 2.18 -13.71 4.84
C GLY A 176 1.28 -13.34 6.02
N VAL A 177 0.51 -12.25 5.95
CA VAL A 177 -0.57 -12.00 6.90
C VAL A 177 -1.73 -12.94 6.61
N ASP A 178 -2.01 -13.85 7.54
CA ASP A 178 -3.05 -14.85 7.44
C ASP A 178 -4.02 -14.82 8.63
N ASP A 179 -4.03 -13.78 9.45
CA ASP A 179 -5.01 -13.66 10.53
C ASP A 179 -5.49 -12.22 10.70
N LEU A 180 -6.67 -12.09 11.29
CA LEU A 180 -7.26 -10.80 11.63
C LEU A 180 -6.60 -10.17 12.85
N CYS A 181 -6.77 -8.86 13.01
CA CYS A 181 -6.45 -8.16 14.24
C CYS A 181 -7.08 -8.86 15.46
N ARG A 182 -6.32 -9.00 16.56
CA ARG A 182 -6.76 -9.62 17.81
C ARG A 182 -6.77 -8.61 18.96
N ASN A 183 -7.71 -8.80 19.89
CA ASN A 183 -7.72 -8.14 21.19
C ASN A 183 -6.67 -8.75 22.13
N PRO A 184 -6.33 -8.09 23.27
CA PRO A 184 -5.40 -8.65 24.26
C PRO A 184 -5.83 -10.01 24.83
N ASP A 185 -7.13 -10.33 24.79
CA ASP A 185 -7.67 -11.63 25.22
C ASP A 185 -7.66 -12.71 24.12
N GLY A 186 -7.18 -12.38 22.92
CA GLY A 186 -7.10 -13.29 21.76
C GLY A 186 -8.35 -13.35 20.88
N SER A 187 -9.44 -12.67 21.25
CA SER A 187 -10.63 -12.58 20.39
C SER A 187 -10.37 -11.76 19.12
N VAL A 188 -11.13 -12.01 18.04
CA VAL A 188 -11.07 -11.17 16.83
C VAL A 188 -11.50 -9.75 17.19
N ASN A 189 -10.68 -8.77 16.82
CA ASN A 189 -11.00 -7.38 16.99
C ASN A 189 -11.63 -6.82 15.71
N MET A 190 -12.96 -6.80 15.66
CA MET A 190 -13.70 -6.24 14.53
C MET A 190 -13.67 -4.72 14.45
N ASP A 191 -13.19 -4.01 15.50
CA ASP A 191 -12.97 -2.56 15.42
C ASP A 191 -11.84 -2.21 14.45
N PHE A 192 -11.05 -3.20 14.00
CA PHE A 192 -10.09 -3.03 12.92
C PHE A 192 -10.75 -2.62 11.60
N PHE A 193 -11.96 -3.12 11.34
CA PHE A 193 -12.69 -2.84 10.11
C PHE A 193 -13.73 -1.74 10.29
N ALA A 194 -14.03 -1.04 9.19
CA ALA A 194 -15.20 -0.20 9.05
C ALA A 194 -16.48 -1.05 9.11
N PRO A 195 -17.68 -0.43 9.15
CA PRO A 195 -18.94 -1.18 9.24
C PRO A 195 -19.22 -2.16 8.10
N ASP A 196 -18.51 -2.08 6.98
CA ASP A 196 -18.59 -3.02 5.86
C ASP A 196 -17.74 -4.30 6.04
N CYS A 197 -16.92 -4.36 7.10
CA CYS A 197 -15.96 -5.44 7.37
C CYS A 197 -14.84 -5.61 6.34
N PHE A 198 -14.67 -4.64 5.44
CA PHE A 198 -13.70 -4.69 4.34
C PHE A 198 -12.68 -3.56 4.46
N HIS A 199 -13.16 -2.31 4.49
CA HIS A 199 -12.30 -1.16 4.63
C HIS A 199 -11.77 -1.07 6.07
N PHE A 200 -10.60 -0.44 6.25
CA PHE A 200 -10.07 -0.21 7.59
C PHE A 200 -10.86 0.89 8.30
N SER A 201 -11.11 0.70 9.59
CA SER A 201 -11.60 1.78 10.44
C SER A 201 -10.47 2.80 10.70
N ALA A 202 -10.77 3.89 11.42
CA ALA A 202 -9.72 4.78 11.91
C ALA A 202 -8.67 4.05 12.77
N TYR A 203 -9.10 3.06 13.57
CA TYR A 203 -8.19 2.21 14.35
C TYR A 203 -7.38 1.28 13.43
N GLY A 204 -8.01 0.62 12.45
CA GLY A 204 -7.30 -0.23 11.47
C GLY A 204 -6.26 0.56 10.67
N HIS A 205 -6.59 1.76 10.22
CA HIS A 205 -5.64 2.67 9.55
C HIS A 205 -4.46 3.03 10.46
N ALA A 206 -4.68 3.25 11.76
CA ALA A 206 -3.59 3.52 12.70
C ALA A 206 -2.66 2.31 12.86
N VAL A 207 -3.20 1.10 13.01
CA VAL A 207 -2.43 -0.14 13.10
C VAL A 207 -1.62 -0.41 11.83
N VAL A 208 -2.24 -0.30 10.66
CA VAL A 208 -1.57 -0.45 9.36
C VAL A 208 -0.50 0.61 9.17
N GLY A 209 -0.78 1.86 9.57
CA GLY A 209 0.19 2.96 9.53
C GLY A 209 1.43 2.70 10.38
N LYS A 210 1.28 2.09 11.57
CA LYS A 210 2.41 1.68 12.42
C LYS A 210 3.27 0.61 11.75
N ASN A 211 2.64 -0.39 11.12
CA ASN A 211 3.36 -1.44 10.40
C ASN A 211 4.10 -0.89 9.17
N LEU A 212 3.45 0.00 8.39
CA LEU A 212 4.08 0.71 7.27
C LEU A 212 5.32 1.49 7.73
N TRP A 213 5.20 2.27 8.81
CA TRP A 213 6.34 3.00 9.37
C TRP A 213 7.49 2.08 9.76
N ASN A 214 7.20 1.01 10.49
CA ASN A 214 8.21 0.05 10.92
C ASN A 214 8.93 -0.58 9.73
N ASN A 215 8.19 -0.94 8.68
CA ASN A 215 8.77 -1.47 7.45
C ASN A 215 9.68 -0.45 6.74
N MET A 216 9.29 0.82 6.69
CA MET A 216 10.11 1.88 6.05
C MET A 216 11.47 2.10 6.73
N VAL A 217 11.58 1.84 8.03
CA VAL A 217 12.84 1.99 8.78
C VAL A 217 13.65 0.70 8.91
N GLN A 218 13.12 -0.42 8.41
CA GLN A 218 13.80 -1.72 8.35
C GLN A 218 14.51 -1.92 7.00
N PRO A 219 15.74 -2.48 6.98
CA PRO A 219 16.48 -2.72 5.74
C PRO A 219 15.69 -3.57 4.75
N VAL A 220 15.85 -3.30 3.45
CA VAL A 220 15.37 -4.17 2.38
C VAL A 220 15.93 -5.58 2.59
N GLY A 221 15.08 -6.61 2.43
CA GLY A 221 15.40 -8.00 2.77
C GLY A 221 15.25 -8.38 4.25
N GLY A 222 15.11 -7.40 5.15
CA GLY A 222 14.89 -7.60 6.59
C GLY A 222 13.58 -7.03 7.12
N LYS A 223 12.63 -6.72 6.23
CA LYS A 223 11.32 -6.15 6.59
C LYS A 223 10.44 -7.21 7.25
N THR A 224 9.76 -6.86 8.33
CA THR A 224 8.91 -7.81 9.08
C THR A 224 7.50 -7.88 8.52
N VAL A 225 6.87 -9.06 8.63
CA VAL A 225 5.43 -9.24 8.44
C VAL A 225 4.67 -8.42 9.49
N ALA A 226 3.51 -7.88 9.12
CA ALA A 226 2.73 -7.05 10.01
C ALA A 226 2.22 -7.81 11.22
N ASN A 227 2.34 -7.14 12.37
CA ASN A 227 1.54 -7.48 13.52
C ASN A 227 0.29 -6.59 13.48
N LEU A 228 -0.86 -7.17 13.12
CA LEU A 228 -2.13 -6.44 13.08
C LEU A 228 -2.73 -6.19 14.46
N THR A 229 -2.05 -6.54 15.55
CA THR A 229 -2.43 -6.08 16.90
C THR A 229 -1.82 -4.71 17.19
N ASP A 230 -2.50 -3.88 17.99
CA ASP A 230 -1.98 -2.57 18.42
C ASP A 230 -0.95 -2.67 19.55
N SER A 231 -0.19 -3.77 19.63
CA SER A 231 0.80 -3.99 20.69
C SER A 231 2.22 -3.59 20.30
N SER A 232 2.51 -3.46 19.00
CA SER A 232 3.86 -3.17 18.52
C SER A 232 4.21 -1.68 18.65
N PRO A 233 5.38 -1.33 19.19
CA PRO A 233 5.85 0.04 19.21
C PRO A 233 6.24 0.52 17.80
N LEU A 234 6.28 1.84 17.62
CA LEU A 234 6.93 2.45 16.46
C LEU A 234 8.45 2.29 16.61
N LEU A 235 9.10 1.80 15.55
CA LEU A 235 10.54 1.68 15.49
C LEU A 235 11.19 3.04 15.19
N CYS A 236 12.34 3.29 15.82
CA CYS A 236 13.24 4.35 15.40
C CYS A 236 14.19 3.81 14.32
N PRO A 237 14.60 4.64 13.34
CA PRO A 237 15.73 4.30 12.47
C PRO A 237 16.96 3.96 13.30
N GLU A 238 17.78 3.02 12.80
CA GLU A 238 19.03 2.67 13.46
C GLU A 238 19.95 3.88 13.55
N SER A 239 20.60 4.10 14.70
CA SER A 239 21.52 5.24 14.87
C SER A 239 22.68 5.22 13.89
N ALA A 240 23.10 4.01 13.47
CA ALA A 240 24.13 3.83 12.45
C ALA A 240 23.64 4.09 11.02
N CYS A 241 22.32 3.99 10.77
CA CYS A 241 21.69 4.22 9.47
C CYS A 241 20.34 4.94 9.64
N PRO A 242 20.33 6.24 9.99
CA PRO A 242 19.12 6.96 10.40
C PRO A 242 18.26 7.42 9.21
N PHE A 243 17.93 6.51 8.29
CA PHE A 243 17.24 6.80 7.03
C PHE A 243 15.97 5.95 6.85
N ILE A 244 15.07 6.42 5.99
CA ILE A 244 14.15 5.52 5.31
C ILE A 244 15.00 4.56 4.48
N ARG A 245 14.76 3.26 4.65
CA ARG A 245 15.60 2.21 4.09
C ARG A 245 15.19 1.93 2.66
N THR A 246 16.15 2.03 1.76
CA THR A 246 16.01 1.83 0.32
C THR A 246 16.97 0.74 -0.16
N THR A 247 16.81 0.28 -1.40
CA THR A 247 17.77 -0.61 -2.08
C THR A 247 19.20 -0.05 -2.04
N LYS A 248 19.35 1.29 -2.13
CA LYS A 248 20.64 1.98 -2.16
C LYS A 248 21.37 2.08 -0.83
N ASN A 249 20.64 2.08 0.29
CA ASN A 249 21.24 2.31 1.61
C ASN A 249 21.14 1.11 2.56
N SER A 250 20.37 0.07 2.21
CA SER A 250 20.11 -1.07 3.11
C SER A 250 21.37 -1.84 3.47
N ASP A 251 22.24 -2.14 2.50
CA ASP A 251 23.50 -2.84 2.75
C ASP A 251 24.54 -1.95 3.44
N ASN A 252 24.66 -0.70 3.00
CA ASN A 252 25.59 0.27 3.57
C ASN A 252 25.08 1.70 3.38
N CYS A 253 24.84 2.38 4.50
CA CYS A 253 24.37 3.76 4.51
C CYS A 253 25.47 4.79 4.82
N ALA A 254 26.69 4.37 5.14
CA ALA A 254 27.74 5.25 5.69
C ALA A 254 28.07 6.42 4.76
N GLN A 255 28.00 6.21 3.44
CA GLN A 255 28.20 7.24 2.43
C GLN A 255 27.18 8.39 2.45
N TYR A 256 26.00 8.15 3.04
CA TYR A 256 24.92 9.13 3.13
C TYR A 256 24.90 9.88 4.47
N ILE A 257 25.73 9.47 5.43
CA ILE A 257 25.87 10.14 6.71
C ILE A 257 26.75 11.37 6.51
N THR A 258 26.16 12.56 6.60
CA THR A 258 26.93 13.80 6.70
C THR A 258 27.51 13.93 8.11
N PRO A 259 28.79 14.34 8.28
CA PRO A 259 29.43 14.54 9.58
C PRO A 259 28.70 15.51 10.50
#